data_AF-A0A0W1EXK9-F1
#
_entry.id   AF-A0A0W1EXK9-F1
#
_cell.length_a   1.000
_cell.length_b   1.000
_cell.length_c   1.000
_cell.angle_alpha   90.00
_cell.angle_beta   90.00
_cell.angle_gamma   90.00
#
_symmetry.space_group_name_H-M   'P 1'
#
loop_
_entity.id
_entity.type
_entity.pdbx_description
1 polymer ?
#
loop_
_entity_poly.entity_id
_entity_poly.type
_entity_poly.pdbx_seq_one_letter_code
_entity_poly.pdbx_strand_id
1 'polypeptide(L)'
;MTRRAALLRRLRRNERGAALVEFALTAPVFLLVLLGIFDFCWQMYAQQVLQGAVSEAGRDSTLQAYALNQSALDDRIEAQVLNIFHNATVTFTRKAYDRFDQVGVEERYTDDNDSGSYDAGECFDDFNNNGRWDADRGIEGNGGADDVVLYTVSMTFDRVLPVWKMLGQPQSTTLSYSTVLRNQPFASGSDAPPDECL
;
A
#
# COMPACT_ATOMS: atom_id res chain seq x y z
N MET A 1 -30.09 62.15 -28.73
CA MET A 1 -30.21 60.68 -28.82
C MET A 1 -28.95 59.97 -29.39
N THR A 2 -28.10 60.66 -30.16
CA THR A 2 -26.91 60.08 -30.83
C THR A 2 -25.75 59.63 -29.92
N ARG A 3 -25.53 60.28 -28.77
CA ARG A 3 -24.45 59.90 -27.83
C ARG A 3 -24.66 58.52 -27.20
N ARG A 4 -25.91 58.13 -26.91
CA ARG A 4 -26.24 56.79 -26.35
C ARG A 4 -25.99 55.67 -27.35
N ALA A 5 -26.35 55.90 -28.61
CA ALA A 5 -26.08 54.94 -29.70
C ALA A 5 -24.58 54.75 -29.94
N ALA A 6 -23.77 55.82 -29.87
CA ALA A 6 -22.32 55.74 -29.99
C ALA A 6 -21.67 54.96 -28.83
N LEU A 7 -22.17 55.15 -27.60
CA LEU A 7 -21.68 54.45 -26.40
C LEU A 7 -21.98 52.94 -26.45
N LEU A 8 -23.19 52.57 -26.85
CA LEU A 8 -23.60 51.17 -27.08
C LEU A 8 -22.76 50.50 -28.19
N ARG A 9 -22.48 51.24 -29.27
CA ARG A 9 -21.63 50.74 -30.36
C ARG A 9 -20.17 50.56 -29.95
N ARG A 10 -19.67 51.39 -29.02
CA ARG A 10 -18.31 51.28 -28.45
C ARG A 10 -18.18 50.10 -27.49
N LEU A 11 -19.20 49.85 -26.67
CA LEU A 11 -19.28 48.67 -25.79
C LEU A 11 -19.35 47.37 -26.61
N ARG A 12 -20.16 47.33 -27.67
CA ARG A 12 -20.29 46.15 -28.55
C ARG A 12 -19.03 45.82 -29.36
N ARG A 13 -18.10 46.77 -29.48
CA ARG A 13 -16.84 46.62 -30.25
C ARG A 13 -15.64 46.37 -29.33
N ASN A 14 -15.87 46.24 -28.02
CA ASN A 14 -14.80 46.12 -27.05
C ASN A 14 -14.47 44.63 -26.81
N GLU A 15 -13.53 44.11 -27.60
CA GLU A 15 -13.07 42.70 -27.56
C GLU A 15 -11.91 42.48 -26.57
N ARG A 16 -11.43 43.55 -25.92
CA ARG A 16 -10.28 43.51 -24.99
C ARG A 16 -10.47 42.59 -23.78
N GLY A 17 -11.71 42.18 -23.49
CA GLY A 17 -12.05 41.25 -22.40
C GLY A 17 -12.28 39.80 -22.84
N ALA A 18 -12.26 39.49 -24.14
CA ALA A 18 -12.58 38.15 -24.63
C ALA A 18 -11.59 37.10 -24.09
N ALA A 19 -10.29 37.41 -24.11
CA ALA A 19 -9.24 36.54 -23.56
C ALA A 19 -9.42 36.27 -22.04
N LEU A 20 -9.97 37.23 -21.29
CA LEU A 20 -10.24 37.05 -19.86
C LEU A 20 -11.41 36.08 -19.62
N VAL A 21 -12.42 36.09 -20.50
CA VAL A 21 -13.57 35.17 -20.44
C VAL A 21 -13.16 33.77 -20.89
N GLU A 22 -12.36 33.65 -21.95
CA GLU A 22 -11.80 32.37 -22.40
C GLU A 22 -10.96 31.72 -21.30
N PHE A 23 -10.06 32.50 -20.66
CA PHE A 23 -9.29 32.02 -19.52
C PHE A 23 -10.18 31.62 -18.35
N ALA A 24 -11.23 32.39 -18.04
CA ALA A 24 -12.15 32.05 -16.96
C ALA A 24 -12.89 30.72 -17.19
N LEU A 25 -13.14 30.35 -18.45
CA LEU A 25 -13.75 29.07 -18.82
C LEU A 25 -12.75 27.91 -18.83
N THR A 26 -11.51 28.12 -19.27
CA THR A 26 -10.50 27.05 -19.37
C THR A 26 -9.70 26.83 -18.08
N ALA A 27 -9.48 27.89 -17.29
CA ALA A 27 -8.66 27.84 -16.07
C ALA A 27 -9.15 26.80 -15.04
N PRO A 28 -10.46 26.63 -14.77
CA PRO A 28 -10.92 25.62 -13.82
C PRO A 28 -10.53 24.20 -14.22
N VAL A 29 -10.64 23.86 -15.51
CA VAL A 29 -10.26 22.54 -16.04
C VAL A 29 -8.74 22.35 -15.99
N PHE A 30 -7.98 23.39 -16.37
CA PHE A 30 -6.52 23.35 -16.30
C PHE A 30 -6.01 23.17 -14.86
N LEU A 31 -6.56 23.93 -13.90
CA LEU A 31 -6.21 23.82 -12.48
C LEU A 31 -6.59 22.46 -11.90
N LEU A 32 -7.73 21.89 -12.30
CA LEU A 32 -8.13 20.55 -11.90
C LEU A 32 -7.11 19.48 -12.33
N VAL A 33 -6.69 19.52 -13.59
CA VAL A 33 -5.67 18.58 -14.11
C VAL A 33 -4.34 18.77 -13.37
N LEU A 34 -3.93 20.01 -13.16
CA LEU A 34 -2.67 20.35 -12.49
C LEU A 34 -2.67 19.91 -11.01
N LEU A 35 -3.76 20.14 -10.28
CA LEU A 35 -3.93 19.63 -8.91
C LEU A 35 -3.94 18.11 -8.87
N GLY A 36 -4.59 17.46 -9.84
CA GLY A 36 -4.59 16.00 -9.95
C GLY A 36 -3.19 15.42 -10.19
N ILE A 37 -2.40 16.05 -11.06
CA ILE A 37 -1.00 15.65 -11.29
C ILE A 37 -0.18 15.82 -10.00
N PHE A 38 -0.33 16.92 -9.28
CA PHE A 38 0.40 17.11 -8.02
C PHE A 38 -0.01 16.10 -6.94
N ASP A 39 -1.30 15.78 -6.83
CA ASP A 39 -1.79 14.76 -5.89
C ASP A 39 -1.20 13.38 -6.23
N PHE A 40 -1.17 13.04 -7.52
CA PHE A 40 -0.54 11.80 -7.99
C PHE A 40 0.97 11.76 -7.71
N CYS A 41 1.69 12.85 -8.02
CA CYS A 41 3.12 12.95 -7.73
C CYS A 41 3.42 12.83 -6.22
N TRP A 42 2.57 13.41 -5.37
CA TRP A 42 2.70 13.30 -3.91
C TRP A 42 2.52 11.85 -3.43
N GLN A 43 1.53 11.13 -3.94
CA GLN A 43 1.32 9.72 -3.62
C GLN A 43 2.48 8.83 -4.10
N MET A 44 2.97 9.08 -5.32
CA MET A 44 4.15 8.38 -5.85
C MET A 44 5.40 8.63 -5.01
N TYR A 45 5.61 9.87 -4.57
CA TYR A 45 6.71 10.21 -3.66
C TYR A 45 6.59 9.44 -2.33
N ALA A 46 5.38 9.41 -1.74
CA ALA A 46 5.11 8.66 -0.52
C ALA A 46 5.42 7.16 -0.68
N GLN A 47 5.07 6.56 -1.83
CA GLN A 47 5.39 5.18 -2.15
C GLN A 47 6.89 4.92 -2.22
N GLN A 48 7.65 5.83 -2.84
CA GLN A 48 9.12 5.72 -2.95
C GLN A 48 9.81 5.82 -1.58
N VAL A 49 9.34 6.73 -0.71
CA VAL A 49 9.83 6.84 0.67
C VAL A 49 9.60 5.54 1.45
N LEU A 50 8.38 5.00 1.38
CA LEU A 50 8.03 3.74 2.04
C LEU A 50 8.88 2.58 1.51
N GLN A 51 8.98 2.43 0.19
CA GLN A 51 9.78 1.40 -0.45
C GLN A 51 11.27 1.50 -0.06
N GLY A 52 11.82 2.71 -0.04
CA GLY A 52 13.20 2.96 0.39
C GLY A 52 13.45 2.54 1.83
N ALA A 53 12.59 2.97 2.76
CA ALA A 53 12.68 2.64 4.17
C ALA A 53 12.60 1.12 4.42
N VAL A 54 11.64 0.44 3.78
CA VAL A 54 11.48 -1.01 3.93
C VAL A 54 12.64 -1.79 3.29
N SER A 55 13.16 -1.33 2.15
CA SER A 55 14.30 -1.98 1.50
C SER A 55 15.60 -1.83 2.31
N GLU A 56 15.83 -0.66 2.92
CA GLU A 56 16.94 -0.46 3.86
C GLU A 56 16.78 -1.38 5.07
N ALA A 57 15.58 -1.44 5.64
CA ALA A 57 15.30 -2.30 6.79
C ALA A 57 15.47 -3.79 6.46
N GLY A 58 15.12 -4.25 5.26
CA GLY A 58 15.36 -5.63 4.84
C GLY A 58 16.85 -5.98 4.70
N ARG A 59 17.72 -4.99 4.44
CA ARG A 59 19.17 -5.18 4.49
C ARG A 59 19.65 -5.26 5.93
N ASP A 60 19.15 -4.37 6.78
CA ASP A 60 19.53 -4.28 8.19
C ASP A 60 18.97 -5.46 9.02
N SER A 61 17.87 -6.10 8.59
CA SER A 61 17.28 -7.27 9.27
C SER A 61 18.22 -8.47 9.34
N THR A 62 19.21 -8.53 8.45
CA THR A 62 20.26 -9.56 8.45
C THR A 62 21.30 -9.36 9.56
N LEU A 63 21.30 -8.19 10.21
CA LEU A 63 22.21 -7.89 11.31
C LEU A 63 21.67 -8.47 12.62
N GLN A 64 22.58 -9.01 13.42
CA GLN A 64 22.27 -9.69 14.68
C GLN A 64 21.44 -8.83 15.67
N ALA A 65 21.61 -7.51 15.61
CA ALA A 65 20.86 -6.56 16.45
C ALA A 65 19.35 -6.54 16.17
N TYR A 66 18.95 -6.83 14.93
CA TYR A 66 17.54 -6.81 14.50
C TYR A 66 16.95 -8.22 14.36
N ALA A 67 17.78 -9.25 14.21
CA ALA A 67 17.36 -10.65 14.19
C ALA A 67 16.63 -11.07 15.49
N LEU A 68 17.01 -10.49 16.64
CA LEU A 68 16.42 -10.81 17.95
C LEU A 68 15.42 -9.74 18.43
N ASN A 69 15.36 -8.58 17.77
CA ASN A 69 14.50 -7.47 18.19
C ASN A 69 13.84 -6.80 16.99
N GLN A 70 12.73 -7.38 16.54
CA GLN A 70 11.97 -6.92 15.39
C GLN A 70 11.26 -5.59 15.63
N SER A 71 10.88 -5.29 16.89
CA SER A 71 10.33 -3.98 17.25
C SER A 71 11.31 -2.86 16.91
N ALA A 72 12.62 -3.07 17.13
CA ALA A 72 13.62 -2.07 16.78
C ALA A 72 13.73 -1.81 15.27
N LEU A 73 13.35 -2.79 14.44
CA LEU A 73 13.31 -2.66 12.99
C LEU A 73 12.04 -1.89 12.56
N ASP A 74 10.90 -2.19 13.19
CA ASP A 74 9.64 -1.45 13.01
C ASP A 74 9.80 0.02 13.41
N ASP A 75 10.36 0.30 14.59
CA ASP A 75 10.63 1.64 15.11
C ASP A 75 11.52 2.45 14.15
N ARG A 76 12.50 1.79 13.51
CA ARG A 76 13.40 2.44 12.55
C ARG A 76 12.65 2.87 11.30
N ILE A 77 11.83 1.98 10.73
CA ILE A 77 11.02 2.30 9.54
C ILE A 77 10.02 3.40 9.88
N GLU A 78 9.34 3.28 11.01
CA GLU A 78 8.40 4.29 11.48
C GLU A 78 9.09 5.65 11.63
N ALA A 79 10.25 5.72 12.27
CA ALA A 79 11.02 6.96 12.40
C ALA A 79 11.43 7.57 11.04
N GLN A 80 11.85 6.75 10.07
CA GLN A 80 12.22 7.22 8.74
C GLN A 80 11.00 7.77 7.97
N VAL A 81 9.87 7.08 8.04
CA VAL A 81 8.63 7.47 7.36
C VAL A 81 8.02 8.72 8.01
N LEU A 82 7.92 8.75 9.34
CA LEU A 82 7.33 9.86 10.10
C LEU A 82 8.18 11.13 10.03
N ASN A 83 9.46 11.05 9.66
CA ASN A 83 10.28 12.25 9.40
C ASN A 83 9.77 13.06 8.19
N ILE A 84 9.09 12.41 7.26
CA ILE A 84 8.52 13.04 6.05
C ILE A 84 7.00 13.16 6.17
N PHE A 85 6.34 12.11 6.70
CA PHE A 85 4.89 12.02 6.87
C PHE A 85 4.50 11.99 8.36
N HIS A 86 4.66 13.11 9.06
CA HIS A 86 4.48 13.20 10.52
C HIS A 86 3.13 12.70 11.07
N ASN A 87 2.05 12.81 10.29
CA ASN A 87 0.71 12.40 10.69
C ASN A 87 0.28 11.05 10.08
N ALA A 88 1.21 10.32 9.45
CA ALA A 88 0.89 9.01 8.92
C ALA A 88 0.75 7.98 10.04
N THR A 89 -0.10 6.99 9.82
CA THR A 89 -0.18 5.78 10.64
C THR A 89 0.52 4.66 9.89
N VAL A 90 1.59 4.10 10.48
CA VAL A 90 2.33 2.97 9.92
C VAL A 90 1.90 1.70 10.63
N THR A 91 1.63 0.64 9.87
CA THR A 91 1.30 -0.68 10.40
C THR A 91 2.20 -1.73 9.77
N PHE A 92 2.55 -2.73 10.57
CA PHE A 92 3.48 -3.78 10.22
C PHE A 92 2.79 -5.13 10.31
N THR A 93 2.92 -5.93 9.26
CA THR A 93 2.37 -7.29 9.21
C THR A 93 3.45 -8.25 8.73
N ARG A 94 3.50 -9.43 9.33
CA ARG A 94 4.49 -10.46 9.03
C ARG A 94 3.75 -11.79 8.86
N LYS A 95 4.12 -12.53 7.83
CA LYS A 95 3.74 -13.93 7.64
C LYS A 95 5.00 -14.75 7.41
N ALA A 96 5.14 -15.85 8.13
CA ALA A 96 6.27 -16.76 8.02
C ALA A 96 5.90 -18.01 7.22
N TYR A 97 6.89 -18.51 6.49
CA TYR A 97 6.82 -19.69 5.62
C TYR A 97 8.13 -20.46 5.74
N ASP A 98 8.11 -21.78 5.61
CA ASP A 98 9.33 -22.57 5.62
C ASP A 98 10.15 -22.35 4.34
N ARG A 99 9.46 -22.09 3.21
CA ARG A 99 10.08 -21.98 1.89
C ARG A 99 9.54 -20.80 1.08
N PHE A 100 10.39 -20.29 0.19
CA PHE A 100 10.05 -19.17 -0.68
C PHE A 100 8.93 -19.46 -1.69
N ASP A 101 8.75 -20.72 -2.10
CA ASP A 101 7.71 -21.12 -3.05
C ASP A 101 6.32 -21.28 -2.42
N GLN A 102 6.22 -21.15 -1.09
CA GLN A 102 4.96 -21.21 -0.35
C GLN A 102 4.33 -19.83 -0.11
N VAL A 103 5.04 -18.74 -0.41
CA VAL A 103 4.57 -17.38 -0.14
C VAL A 103 3.32 -17.06 -0.96
N GLY A 104 2.21 -16.79 -0.28
CA GLY A 104 0.92 -16.49 -0.92
C GLY A 104 0.25 -17.69 -1.59
N VAL A 105 0.67 -18.90 -1.24
CA VAL A 105 0.03 -20.14 -1.72
C VAL A 105 -1.03 -20.58 -0.71
N GLU A 106 -2.23 -20.83 -1.19
CA GLU A 106 -3.33 -21.38 -0.40
C GLU A 106 -2.99 -22.75 0.18
N GLU A 107 -3.68 -23.17 1.24
CA GLU A 107 -3.60 -24.54 1.72
C GLU A 107 -4.23 -25.50 0.72
N ARG A 108 -3.68 -26.71 0.63
CA ARG A 108 -4.22 -27.72 -0.29
C ARG A 108 -5.48 -28.31 0.35
N TYR A 109 -6.51 -28.50 -0.46
CA TYR A 109 -7.76 -29.13 -0.06
C TYR A 109 -8.14 -30.25 -1.01
N THR A 110 -9.04 -31.11 -0.55
CA THR A 110 -9.69 -32.16 -1.35
C THR A 110 -11.02 -31.62 -1.84
N ASP A 111 -11.08 -31.28 -3.11
CA ASP A 111 -12.30 -30.84 -3.79
C ASP A 111 -13.19 -32.06 -4.07
N ASP A 112 -14.06 -32.40 -3.13
CA ASP A 112 -14.94 -33.58 -3.21
C ASP A 112 -16.10 -33.35 -4.20
N ASN A 113 -16.39 -32.09 -4.51
CA ASN A 113 -17.55 -31.69 -5.33
C ASN A 113 -17.17 -31.07 -6.69
N ASP A 114 -15.88 -31.02 -7.01
CA ASP A 114 -15.28 -30.45 -8.23
C ASP A 114 -15.64 -28.95 -8.46
N SER A 115 -15.77 -28.15 -7.40
CA SER A 115 -16.10 -26.72 -7.50
C SER A 115 -14.89 -25.84 -7.87
N GLY A 116 -13.67 -26.33 -7.66
CA GLY A 116 -12.42 -25.58 -7.82
C GLY A 116 -12.16 -24.55 -6.71
N SER A 117 -12.86 -24.66 -5.57
CA SER A 117 -12.64 -23.84 -4.37
C SER A 117 -12.88 -24.67 -3.12
N TYR A 118 -12.21 -24.34 -2.02
CA TYR A 118 -12.48 -24.99 -0.73
C TYR A 118 -13.93 -24.75 -0.29
N ASP A 119 -14.64 -25.84 0.00
CA ASP A 119 -15.98 -25.83 0.58
C ASP A 119 -15.97 -26.27 2.06
N ALA A 120 -16.89 -25.72 2.85
CA ALA A 120 -16.96 -26.02 4.27
C ALA A 120 -17.27 -27.51 4.51
N GLY A 121 -16.33 -28.21 5.15
CA GLY A 121 -16.42 -29.64 5.44
C GLY A 121 -15.55 -30.51 4.54
N GLU A 122 -14.86 -29.92 3.57
CA GLU A 122 -13.80 -30.58 2.82
C GLU A 122 -12.54 -30.73 3.66
N CYS A 123 -11.79 -31.79 3.37
CA CYS A 123 -10.50 -32.06 3.98
C CYS A 123 -9.45 -31.08 3.45
N PHE A 124 -8.64 -30.50 4.33
CA PHE A 124 -7.52 -29.64 3.95
C PHE A 124 -6.25 -29.94 4.76
N ASP A 125 -5.10 -29.60 4.18
CA ASP A 125 -3.79 -29.66 4.83
C ASP A 125 -3.62 -28.40 5.70
N ASP A 126 -3.73 -28.55 7.03
CA ASP A 126 -3.56 -27.43 7.99
C ASP A 126 -2.08 -27.15 8.24
N PHE A 127 -1.48 -26.29 7.41
CA PHE A 127 -0.05 -26.02 7.44
C PHE A 127 0.35 -25.14 8.62
N ASN A 128 -0.53 -24.22 9.03
CA ASN A 128 -0.26 -23.26 10.10
C ASN A 128 -0.86 -23.64 11.47
N ASN A 129 -1.51 -24.81 11.56
CA ASN A 129 -2.15 -25.38 12.75
C ASN A 129 -3.22 -24.47 13.37
N ASN A 130 -4.00 -23.76 12.56
CA ASN A 130 -5.06 -22.89 13.06
C ASN A 130 -6.47 -23.51 12.98
N GLY A 131 -6.59 -24.72 12.43
CA GLY A 131 -7.83 -25.48 12.31
C GLY A 131 -8.83 -24.92 11.30
N ARG A 132 -8.39 -24.08 10.35
CA ARG A 132 -9.22 -23.59 9.24
C ARG A 132 -8.40 -23.54 7.96
N TRP A 133 -9.05 -23.79 6.83
CA TRP A 133 -8.42 -23.56 5.54
C TRP A 133 -8.12 -22.08 5.34
N ASP A 134 -6.88 -21.76 4.96
CA ASP A 134 -6.49 -20.41 4.56
C ASP A 134 -6.11 -20.32 3.06
N ALA A 135 -6.57 -19.22 2.44
CA ALA A 135 -6.13 -18.82 1.10
C ALA A 135 -4.64 -18.40 1.04
N ASP A 136 -3.98 -18.33 2.20
CA ASP A 136 -2.54 -18.12 2.34
C ASP A 136 -2.05 -18.86 3.58
N ARG A 137 -1.29 -19.94 3.37
CA ARG A 137 -0.82 -20.87 4.38
C ARG A 137 0.20 -20.31 5.38
N GLY A 138 0.62 -19.05 5.22
CA GLY A 138 1.63 -18.44 6.08
C GLY A 138 1.19 -18.32 7.55
N ILE A 139 2.12 -18.59 8.46
CA ILE A 139 1.92 -18.44 9.91
C ILE A 139 2.02 -16.95 10.27
N GLU A 140 1.06 -16.42 11.03
CA GLU A 140 1.13 -15.03 11.48
C GLU A 140 2.34 -14.77 12.39
N GLY A 141 3.00 -13.63 12.18
CA GLY A 141 4.18 -13.24 12.92
C GLY A 141 5.46 -13.62 12.19
N ASN A 142 6.53 -13.75 12.95
CA ASN A 142 7.87 -13.87 12.38
C ASN A 142 8.33 -15.31 12.17
N GLY A 143 7.60 -16.30 12.67
CA GLY A 143 8.04 -17.70 12.58
C GLY A 143 9.31 -18.00 13.38
N GLY A 144 9.88 -19.15 13.08
CA GLY A 144 11.09 -19.72 13.67
C GLY A 144 12.39 -19.32 12.98
N ALA A 145 13.45 -20.04 13.33
CA ALA A 145 14.75 -19.87 12.71
C ALA A 145 14.74 -20.46 11.28
N ASP A 146 15.46 -19.82 10.35
CA ASP A 146 15.53 -20.17 8.93
C ASP A 146 14.28 -19.89 8.08
N ASP A 147 13.14 -19.60 8.71
CA ASP A 147 11.89 -19.26 8.03
C ASP A 147 12.01 -18.02 7.14
N VAL A 148 11.27 -18.08 6.04
CA VAL A 148 11.02 -17.00 5.09
C VAL A 148 9.88 -16.13 5.62
N VAL A 149 10.13 -14.85 5.86
CA VAL A 149 9.13 -13.92 6.38
C VAL A 149 8.72 -12.92 5.30
N LEU A 150 7.46 -12.98 4.86
CA LEU A 150 6.83 -11.91 4.09
C LEU A 150 6.52 -10.75 5.03
N TYR A 151 7.31 -9.70 4.92
CA TYR A 151 7.17 -8.50 5.72
C TYR A 151 6.46 -7.41 4.91
N THR A 152 5.27 -7.04 5.35
CA THR A 152 4.43 -6.04 4.70
C THR A 152 4.24 -4.84 5.61
N VAL A 153 4.64 -3.67 5.10
CA VAL A 153 4.49 -2.39 5.79
C VAL A 153 3.43 -1.58 5.06
N SER A 154 2.46 -1.08 5.81
CA SER A 154 1.41 -0.21 5.29
C SER A 154 1.48 1.15 5.95
N MET A 155 1.34 2.21 5.16
CA MET A 155 1.32 3.59 5.60
C MET A 155 0.00 4.23 5.16
N THR A 156 -0.75 4.74 6.12
CA THR A 156 -1.97 5.52 5.88
C THR A 156 -1.72 6.98 6.17
N PHE A 157 -2.06 7.86 5.23
CA PHE A 157 -1.89 9.31 5.38
C PHE A 157 -3.03 10.08 4.70
N ASP A 158 -3.21 11.33 5.09
CA ASP A 158 -4.19 12.23 4.49
C ASP A 158 -3.63 12.93 3.25
N ARG A 159 -4.42 12.95 2.18
CA ARG A 159 -4.09 13.67 0.94
C ARG A 159 -4.12 15.18 1.20
N VAL A 160 -3.03 15.85 0.80
CA VAL A 160 -2.84 17.29 1.02
C VAL A 160 -3.73 18.13 0.12
N LEU A 161 -3.94 17.71 -1.13
CA LEU A 161 -4.72 18.47 -2.11
C LEU A 161 -6.19 18.01 -2.10
N PRO A 162 -7.16 18.93 -2.12
CA PRO A 162 -8.59 18.62 -2.00
C PRO A 162 -9.20 18.01 -3.29
N VAL A 163 -8.39 17.42 -4.17
CA VAL A 163 -8.84 16.74 -5.39
C VAL A 163 -9.76 15.57 -5.05
N TRP A 164 -9.46 14.86 -3.95
CA TRP A 164 -10.30 13.78 -3.42
C TRP A 164 -11.74 14.21 -3.20
N LYS A 165 -11.97 15.44 -2.70
CA LYS A 165 -13.32 15.97 -2.44
C LYS A 165 -14.10 16.19 -3.74
N MET A 166 -13.41 16.60 -4.80
CA MET A 166 -14.02 16.85 -6.11
C MET A 166 -14.33 15.54 -6.85
N LEU A 167 -13.55 14.48 -6.61
CA LEU A 167 -13.75 13.15 -7.18
C LEU A 167 -14.62 12.22 -6.30
N GLY A 168 -15.08 12.68 -5.13
CA GLY A 168 -15.84 11.85 -4.19
C GLY A 168 -15.05 10.71 -3.55
N GLN A 169 -13.72 10.85 -3.49
CA GLN A 169 -12.81 9.90 -2.86
C GLN A 169 -12.57 10.23 -1.38
N PRO A 170 -12.16 9.26 -0.56
CA PRO A 170 -11.76 9.52 0.82
C PRO A 170 -10.51 10.42 0.87
N GLN A 171 -10.40 11.20 1.95
CA GLN A 171 -9.23 12.04 2.21
C GLN A 171 -7.99 11.20 2.57
N SER A 172 -8.17 10.12 3.32
CA SER A 172 -7.08 9.21 3.67
C SER A 172 -6.82 8.21 2.55
N THR A 173 -5.55 7.85 2.37
CA THR A 173 -5.11 6.83 1.43
C THR A 173 -4.07 5.94 2.09
N THR A 174 -4.11 4.65 1.78
CA THR A 174 -3.17 3.67 2.31
C THR A 174 -2.27 3.17 1.19
N LEU A 175 -0.96 3.15 1.45
CA LEU A 175 0.05 2.56 0.58
C LEU A 175 0.69 1.38 1.32
N SER A 176 0.95 0.30 0.61
CA SER A 176 1.58 -0.89 1.17
C SER A 176 2.78 -1.30 0.33
N TYR A 177 3.82 -1.79 0.99
CA TYR A 177 4.98 -2.38 0.34
C TYR A 177 5.40 -3.64 1.10
N SER A 178 5.69 -4.70 0.36
CA SER A 178 6.08 -5.99 0.90
C SER A 178 7.48 -6.37 0.45
N THR A 179 8.25 -6.94 1.36
CA THR A 179 9.57 -7.52 1.08
C THR A 179 9.67 -8.88 1.75
N VAL A 180 10.52 -9.75 1.21
CA VAL A 180 10.76 -11.07 1.78
C VAL A 180 12.08 -11.05 2.54
N LEU A 181 12.04 -11.50 3.78
CA LEU A 181 13.18 -11.63 4.68
C LEU A 181 13.40 -13.11 5.00
N ARG A 182 14.57 -13.45 5.55
CA ARG A 182 14.84 -14.79 6.09
C ARG A 182 15.41 -14.69 7.48
N ASN A 183 14.86 -15.45 8.41
CA ASN A 183 15.28 -15.41 9.80
C ASN A 183 16.61 -16.10 10.03
N GLN A 184 17.36 -15.57 10.98
CA GLN A 184 18.55 -16.21 11.52
C GLN A 184 18.21 -16.95 12.82
N PRO A 185 18.94 -18.03 13.17
CA PRO A 185 20.00 -18.68 12.39
C PRO A 185 19.49 -19.59 11.25
N PHE A 186 20.27 -19.71 10.17
CA PHE A 186 19.87 -20.45 8.95
C PHE A 186 20.09 -21.97 8.99
N ALA A 187 20.56 -22.51 10.12
CA ALA A 187 21.05 -23.89 10.23
C ALA A 187 20.09 -24.81 11.00
N SER A 188 18.90 -24.32 11.36
CA SER A 188 17.93 -24.99 12.21
C SER A 188 16.54 -24.78 11.65
N GLY A 189 16.32 -25.19 10.39
CA GLY A 189 14.99 -25.24 9.84
C GLY A 189 14.13 -26.15 10.71
N SER A 190 13.00 -25.63 11.18
CA SER A 190 11.90 -26.47 11.64
C SER A 190 11.30 -27.10 10.39
N ASP A 191 11.46 -28.41 10.22
CA ASP A 191 10.61 -29.15 9.29
C ASP A 191 9.16 -28.87 9.69
N ALA A 192 8.34 -28.33 8.77
CA ALA A 192 6.90 -28.23 8.97
C ALA A 192 6.37 -29.57 9.51
N PRO A 193 5.43 -29.52 10.47
CA PRO A 193 4.71 -30.73 10.84
C PRO A 193 4.12 -31.38 9.58
N PRO A 194 4.08 -32.72 9.52
CA PRO A 194 3.53 -33.42 8.37
C PRO A 194 2.09 -32.96 8.13
N ASP A 195 1.70 -32.85 6.85
CA ASP A 195 0.36 -32.43 6.44
C ASP A 195 -0.69 -33.26 7.19
N GLU A 196 -1.41 -32.63 8.13
CA GLU A 196 -2.54 -33.23 8.84
C GLU A 196 -3.84 -32.80 8.17
N CYS A 197 -4.61 -33.81 7.76
CA CYS A 197 -5.95 -33.64 7.22
C CYS A 197 -6.94 -33.40 8.36
N LEU A 198 -7.53 -32.21 8.43
CA LEU A 198 -8.60 -31.86 9.38
C LEU A 198 -9.99 -31.86 8.74
#